data_AF-A0A934CI43-F1
#
_entry.id   AF-A0A934CI43-F1
#
_cell.length_a   1.000
_cell.length_b   1.000
_cell.length_c   1.000
_cell.angle_alpha   90.00
_cell.angle_beta   90.00
_cell.angle_gamma   90.00
#
_symmetry.space_group_name_H-M   'P 1'
#
loop_
_entity.id
_entity.type
_entity.pdbx_description
1 polymer ?
#
loop_
_entity_poly.entity_id
_entity_poly.type
_entity_poly.pdbx_seq_one_letter_code
_entity_poly.pdbx_strand_id
1 'polypeptide(L)' 'MLTERLERISADSVWAHRASGVRGSLLRLLEEEEKGHPPDRQALSLAVTTALHILTQAAKRE' A
#
# COMPACT_ATOMS: atom_id res chain seq x y z
N MET A 1 -6.26 -0.48 8.99
CA MET A 1 -4.88 -0.74 8.54
C MET A 1 -4.57 0.02 7.22
N LEU A 2 -3.31 0.08 6.73
CA LEU A 2 -2.98 0.78 5.45
C LEU A 2 -3.62 0.12 4.22
N THR A 3 -3.67 -1.22 4.19
CA THR A 3 -4.25 -2.02 3.11
C THR A 3 -5.74 -1.70 2.88
N GLU A 4 -6.52 -1.59 3.95
CA GLU A 4 -7.94 -1.18 3.91
C GLU A 4 -8.12 0.26 3.41
N ARG A 5 -7.18 1.17 3.73
CA ARG A 5 -7.26 2.56 3.28
C ARG A 5 -6.98 2.67 1.78
N LEU A 6 -6.01 1.91 1.27
CA LEU A 6 -5.71 1.85 -0.16
C LEU A 6 -6.86 1.23 -0.96
N GLU A 7 -7.56 0.24 -0.38
CA GLU A 7 -8.73 -0.39 -0.99
C GLU A 7 -9.91 0.57 -1.17
N ARG A 8 -10.03 1.59 -0.32
CA ARG A 8 -11.10 2.59 -0.40
C ARG A 8 -10.84 3.70 -1.41
N ILE A 9 -9.66 3.75 -2.04
CA ILE A 9 -9.41 4.71 -3.12
C ILE A 9 -10.35 4.39 -4.28
N SER A 10 -11.10 5.40 -4.75
CA SER A 10 -12.06 5.23 -5.84
C SER A 10 -11.39 4.65 -7.09
N ALA A 11 -12.10 3.77 -7.81
CA ALA A 11 -11.63 3.24 -9.09
C ALA A 11 -11.39 4.35 -10.14
N ASP A 12 -12.10 5.48 -10.03
CA ASP A 12 -11.93 6.65 -10.89
C ASP A 12 -10.78 7.56 -10.47
N SER A 13 -10.17 7.30 -9.30
CA SER A 13 -9.01 8.06 -8.83
C SER A 13 -7.82 7.82 -9.75
N VAL A 14 -7.10 8.88 -10.11
CA VAL A 14 -5.83 8.78 -10.88
C VAL A 14 -4.77 7.92 -10.17
N TRP A 15 -4.96 7.66 -8.87
CA TRP A 15 -4.09 6.83 -8.04
C TRP A 15 -4.54 5.37 -7.91
N ALA A 16 -5.71 4.98 -8.43
CA ALA A 16 -6.31 3.66 -8.23
C ALA A 16 -5.37 2.51 -8.59
N HIS A 17 -4.74 2.56 -9.77
CA HIS A 17 -3.80 1.52 -10.21
C HIS A 17 -2.59 1.39 -9.28
N ARG A 18 -2.01 2.53 -8.87
CA ARG A 18 -0.85 2.55 -7.95
C ARG A 18 -1.25 2.06 -6.57
N ALA A 19 -2.44 2.43 -6.09
CA ALA A 19 -2.97 2.00 -4.80
C ALA A 19 -3.13 0.47 -4.76
N SER A 20 -3.72 -0.12 -5.80
CA SER A 20 -3.87 -1.58 -5.92
C SER A 20 -2.53 -2.31 -5.90
N GLY A 21 -1.53 -1.80 -6.64
CA GLY A 21 -0.18 -2.37 -6.65
C GLY A 21 0.51 -2.33 -5.27
N VAL A 22 0.45 -1.19 -4.59
CA VAL A 22 1.05 -1.05 -3.25
C VAL A 22 0.29 -1.87 -2.21
N ARG A 23 -1.04 -1.95 -2.27
CA ARG A 23 -1.85 -2.81 -1.41
C ARG A 23 -1.44 -4.27 -1.56
N GLY A 24 -1.30 -4.75 -2.79
CA GLY A 24 -0.83 -6.12 -3.06
C GLY A 24 0.58 -6.40 -2.53
N SER A 25 1.49 -5.43 -2.64
CA SER A 25 2.84 -5.54 -2.05
C SER A 25 2.80 -5.62 -0.53
N LEU A 26 1.99 -4.78 0.14
CA LEU A 26 1.83 -4.83 1.60
C LEU A 26 1.22 -6.14 2.08
N LEU A 27 0.20 -6.66 1.39
CA LEU A 27 -0.39 -7.97 1.71
C LEU A 27 0.64 -9.09 1.60
N ARG A 28 1.44 -9.09 0.52
CA ARG A 28 2.50 -10.09 0.35
C ARG A 28 3.56 -10.03 1.46
N LEU A 29 3.93 -8.82 1.92
CA LEU A 29 4.89 -8.68 3.02
C LEU A 29 4.33 -9.26 4.33
N LEU A 30 3.03 -9.07 4.60
CA LEU A 30 2.36 -9.67 5.75
C LEU A 30 2.30 -11.20 5.63
N GLU A 31 1.94 -11.72 4.45
CA GLU A 31 1.90 -13.16 4.19
C GLU A 31 3.27 -13.83 4.38
N GLU A 32 4.36 -13.17 3.99
CA GLU A 32 5.71 -13.70 4.22
C GLU A 32 6.11 -13.64 5.69
N GLU A 33 5.75 -12.56 6.41
CA GLU A 33 5.96 -12.47 7.86
C GLU A 33 5.23 -13.60 8.60
N GLU A 34 3.98 -13.89 8.23
CA GLU A 34 3.17 -14.99 8.79
C GLU A 34 3.79 -16.36 8.53
N LYS A 35 4.52 -16.54 7.42
CA LYS A 35 5.27 -17.77 7.09
C LYS A 35 6.61 -17.88 7.83
N GLY A 36 6.98 -16.88 8.63
CA GLY A 36 8.27 -16.83 9.32
C GLY A 36 9.41 -16.28 8.47
N HIS A 37 9.10 -15.64 7.33
CA HIS A 37 10.04 -14.91 6.50
C HIS A 37 9.88 -13.40 6.77
N PRO A 38 10.59 -12.84 7.75
CA PRO A 38 10.46 -11.42 8.06
C PRO A 38 10.80 -10.58 6.82
N PRO A 39 9.97 -9.59 6.46
CA PRO A 39 10.20 -8.78 5.28
C PRO A 39 11.50 -7.99 5.41
N ASP A 40 12.18 -7.79 4.29
CA ASP A 40 13.30 -6.85 4.24
C ASP A 40 12.85 -5.46 4.71
N ARG A 41 13.63 -4.86 5.62
CA ARG A 41 13.28 -3.57 6.23
C ARG A 41 13.20 -2.44 5.22
N GLN A 42 14.03 -2.47 4.17
CA GLN A 42 14.01 -1.46 3.14
C GLN A 42 12.77 -1.61 2.25
N ALA A 43 12.41 -2.83 1.88
CA ALA A 43 11.18 -3.13 1.14
C ALA A 43 9.93 -2.72 1.92
N LEU A 44 9.86 -3.02 3.22
CA LEU A 44 8.76 -2.60 4.08
C LEU A 44 8.66 -1.07 4.17
N SER A 45 9.79 -0.39 4.43
CA SER A 45 9.84 1.07 4.51
C SER A 45 9.37 1.73 3.19
N LEU A 46 9.82 1.20 2.05
CA LEU A 46 9.41 1.68 0.74
C LEU A 46 7.90 1.49 0.51
N ALA A 47 7.35 0.31 0.81
CA ALA A 47 5.93 0.03 0.65
C ALA A 47 5.05 0.95 1.52
N VAL A 48 5.43 1.13 2.79
CA VAL A 48 4.72 2.01 3.74
C VAL A 48 4.80 3.48 3.29
N THR A 49 5.98 3.95 2.92
CA THR A 49 6.18 5.34 2.47
C THR A 49 5.38 5.62 1.19
N THR A 50 5.39 4.68 0.24
CA THR A 50 4.63 4.80 -1.00
C THR A 50 3.12 4.80 -0.73
N ALA A 51 2.64 3.92 0.16
CA ALA A 51 1.23 3.89 0.55
C ALA A 51 0.78 5.23 1.14
N LEU A 52 1.55 5.78 2.08
CA LEU A 52 1.26 7.08 2.69
C LEU A 52 1.28 8.22 1.68
N HIS A 53 2.23 8.22 0.74
CA HIS A 53 2.28 9.19 -0.35
C HIS A 53 1.01 9.14 -1.20
N ILE A 54 0.61 7.94 -1.67
CA ILE A 54 -0.60 7.76 -2.47
C ILE A 54 -1.84 8.24 -1.72
N LEU A 55 -2.02 7.82 -0.46
CA LEU A 55 -3.16 8.24 0.36
C LEU A 55 -3.21 9.75 0.54
N THR A 56 -2.05 10.39 0.72
CA THR A 56 -1.96 11.85 0.84
C THR A 56 -2.31 12.55 -0.47
N GLN A 57 -1.90 12.01 -1.62
CA GLN A 57 -2.21 12.62 -2.91
C GLN A 57 -3.66 12.41 -3.33
N ALA A 58 -4.24 11.24 -3.06
CA ALA A 58 -5.65 10.96 -3.30
C ALA A 58 -6.53 11.92 -2.49
N ALA A 59 -6.26 12.06 -1.18
CA ALA A 59 -7.02 12.96 -0.30
C ALA A 59 -6.89 14.46 -0.62
N LYS A 60 -5.92 14.87 -1.44
CA LYS A 60 -5.76 16.27 -1.88
C LYS A 60 -6.51 16.60 -3.17
N ARG A 61 -6.87 15.58 -3.95
CA ARG A 61 -7.44 15.72 -5.30
C ARG A 61 -8.88 15.23 -5.40
N GLU A 62 -9.37 14.58 -4.35
CA GLU A 62 -10.77 14.22 -4.11
C GLU A 62 -11.39 15.26 -3.17
#